data_AF-A0A963EVS2-F1
#
_entry.id   AF-A0A963EVS2-F1
#
_cell.length_a   1.000
_cell.length_b   1.000
_cell.length_c   1.000
_cell.angle_alpha   90.00
_cell.angle_beta   90.00
_cell.angle_gamma   90.00
#
_symmetry.space_group_name_H-M   'P 1'
#
loop_
_entity.id
_entity.type
_entity.pdbx_description
1 polymer ?
#
loop_
_entity_poly.entity_id
_entity_poly.type
_entity_poly.pdbx_seq_one_letter_code
_entity_poly.pdbx_strand_id
1 'polypeptide(L)'
;LDLAAIGREINLTELENMHIHKTGALIRASVRLGTLQAPESDPLQIRGLDHYAKCIGLAFQVVDDILDIAGDSQTLGKTSGKDQANDKPTYPALLGMEASRDMAERL
;
A
#
# COMPACT_ATOMS: atom_id res chain seq x y z
N LEU A 1 -2.38 8.26 -11.86
CA LEU A 1 -1.70 8.68 -10.61
C LEU A 1 -0.28 8.13 -10.61
N ASP A 2 -0.07 6.82 -10.49
CA ASP A 2 1.27 6.18 -10.48
C ASP A 2 2.19 6.60 -11.62
N LEU A 3 1.80 6.37 -12.87
CA LEU A 3 2.62 6.75 -14.03
C LEU A 3 2.83 8.27 -14.16
N ALA A 4 1.88 9.07 -13.66
CA ALA A 4 1.95 10.52 -13.74
C ALA A 4 2.83 11.13 -12.63
N ALA A 5 3.18 10.34 -11.61
CA ALA A 5 4.04 10.75 -10.50
C ALA A 5 5.53 10.50 -10.77
N ILE A 6 5.87 9.73 -11.82
CA ILE A 6 7.25 9.46 -12.21
C ILE A 6 7.97 10.78 -12.51
N GLY A 7 9.15 10.96 -11.90
CA GLY A 7 9.98 12.15 -12.08
C GLY A 7 9.40 13.43 -11.48
N ARG A 8 8.37 13.33 -10.62
CA ARG A 8 7.79 14.46 -9.88
C ARG A 8 8.00 14.28 -8.39
N GLU A 9 8.28 15.37 -7.71
CA GLU A 9 8.14 15.42 -6.26
C GLU A 9 6.65 15.42 -5.91
N ILE A 10 6.23 14.42 -5.15
CA ILE A 10 4.89 14.33 -4.56
C ILE A 10 5.02 14.31 -3.05
N ASN A 11 4.02 14.84 -2.35
CA ASN A 11 3.98 14.76 -0.89
C ASN A 11 3.38 13.44 -0.39
N LEU A 12 3.46 13.21 0.93
CA LEU A 12 2.97 11.98 1.55
C LEU A 12 1.48 11.73 1.30
N THR A 13 0.64 12.78 1.33
CA THR A 13 -0.80 12.66 1.08
C THR A 13 -1.10 12.23 -0.35
N GLU A 14 -0.34 12.75 -1.31
CA GLU A 14 -0.46 12.35 -2.72
C GLU A 14 0.00 10.89 -2.93
N LEU A 15 1.11 10.50 -2.28
CA LEU A 15 1.62 9.13 -2.31
C LEU A 15 0.61 8.15 -1.71
N GLU A 16 0.07 8.45 -0.52
CA GLU A 16 -0.96 7.63 0.13
C GLU A 16 -2.21 7.51 -0.74
N ASN A 17 -2.70 8.63 -1.29
CA ASN A 17 -3.86 8.63 -2.17
C ASN A 17 -3.62 7.75 -3.42
N MET A 18 -2.42 7.82 -3.99
CA MET A 18 -2.04 6.96 -5.10
C MET A 18 -2.09 5.48 -4.71
N HIS A 19 -1.51 5.08 -3.57
CA HIS A 19 -1.45 3.69 -3.13
C HIS A 19 -2.82 3.13 -2.72
N ILE A 20 -3.66 3.93 -2.08
CA ILE A 20 -5.05 3.57 -1.78
C ILE A 20 -5.80 3.18 -3.06
N HIS A 21 -5.54 3.85 -4.19
CA HIS A 21 -6.22 3.55 -5.45
C HIS A 21 -5.52 2.49 -6.30
N LYS A 22 -4.19 2.46 -6.31
CA LYS A 22 -3.39 1.52 -7.11
C LYS A 22 -3.49 0.08 -6.57
N THR A 23 -3.40 -0.06 -5.24
CA THR A 23 -3.25 -1.37 -4.59
C THR A 23 -4.35 -1.59 -3.55
N GLY A 24 -4.59 -0.59 -2.68
CA GLY A 24 -5.56 -0.71 -1.60
C GLY A 24 -6.99 -0.96 -2.06
N ALA A 25 -7.41 -0.39 -3.19
CA ALA A 25 -8.76 -0.48 -3.70
C ALA A 25 -9.16 -1.92 -4.05
N LEU A 26 -8.24 -2.70 -4.64
CA LEU A 26 -8.51 -4.09 -5.00
C LEU A 26 -8.57 -4.99 -3.77
N ILE A 27 -7.64 -4.81 -2.82
CA ILE A 27 -7.66 -5.53 -1.53
C ILE A 27 -8.97 -5.24 -0.78
N ARG A 28 -9.36 -3.97 -0.71
CA ARG A 28 -10.64 -3.55 -0.13
C ARG A 28 -11.84 -4.15 -0.86
N ALA A 29 -11.81 -4.20 -2.19
CA ALA A 29 -12.88 -4.83 -2.98
C ALA A 29 -13.02 -6.32 -2.62
N SER A 30 -11.91 -7.06 -2.50
CA SER A 30 -11.93 -8.48 -2.11
C SER A 30 -12.63 -8.72 -0.76
N VAL A 31 -12.35 -7.89 0.24
CA VAL A 31 -13.02 -7.97 1.55
C VAL A 31 -14.51 -7.62 1.43
N ARG A 32 -14.85 -6.53 0.72
CA ARG A 32 -16.24 -6.09 0.55
C ARG A 32 -17.08 -7.07 -0.25
N LEU A 33 -16.51 -7.78 -1.22
CA LEU A 33 -17.23 -8.84 -1.93
C LEU A 33 -17.67 -9.95 -0.99
N GLY A 34 -16.84 -10.29 0.01
CA GLY A 34 -17.21 -11.22 1.08
C GLY A 34 -18.38 -10.71 1.92
N THR A 35 -18.37 -9.43 2.30
CA THR A 35 -19.47 -8.86 3.12
C THR A 35 -20.79 -8.76 2.36
N LEU A 36 -20.76 -8.56 1.04
CA LEU A 36 -21.97 -8.54 0.21
C LEU A 36 -22.69 -9.90 0.16
N GLN A 37 -21.97 -11.00 0.35
CA GLN A 37 -22.55 -12.34 0.43
C GLN A 37 -23.20 -12.64 1.79
N ALA A 38 -23.05 -11.75 2.78
CA ALA A 38 -23.61 -11.86 4.12
C ALA A 38 -24.44 -10.60 4.48
N PRO A 39 -25.59 -10.38 3.82
CA PRO A 39 -26.38 -9.14 3.98
C PRO A 39 -26.96 -8.95 5.38
N GLU A 40 -27.08 -10.03 6.16
CA GLU A 40 -27.59 -10.02 7.55
C GLU A 40 -26.49 -9.72 8.59
N SER A 41 -25.24 -9.51 8.16
CA SER A 41 -24.13 -9.18 9.08
C SER A 41 -24.31 -7.81 9.72
N ASP A 42 -23.83 -7.68 10.96
CA ASP A 42 -23.88 -6.44 11.72
C ASP A 42 -23.18 -5.29 10.94
N PRO A 43 -23.86 -4.16 10.69
CA PRO A 43 -23.27 -2.99 10.05
C PRO A 43 -21.97 -2.50 10.72
N LEU A 44 -21.81 -2.69 12.03
CA LEU A 44 -20.56 -2.37 12.72
C LEU A 44 -19.43 -3.29 12.31
N GLN A 45 -19.68 -4.60 12.15
CA GLN A 45 -18.70 -5.55 11.62
C GLN A 45 -18.31 -5.22 10.19
N ILE A 46 -19.28 -4.87 9.33
CA ILE A 46 -19.02 -4.46 7.95
C ILE A 46 -18.11 -3.22 7.90
N ARG A 47 -18.36 -2.22 8.76
CA ARG A 47 -17.49 -1.04 8.87
C ARG A 47 -16.10 -1.39 9.40
N GLY A 48 -16.01 -2.31 10.36
CA GLY A 48 -14.75 -2.82 10.89
C GLY A 48 -13.91 -3.49 9.81
N LEU A 49 -14.53 -4.35 8.99
CA LEU A 49 -13.88 -5.01 7.85
C LEU A 49 -13.45 -4.01 6.77
N ASP A 50 -14.25 -2.97 6.50
CA ASP A 50 -13.87 -1.90 5.56
C ASP A 50 -12.66 -1.11 6.06
N HIS A 51 -12.60 -0.81 7.36
CA HIS A 51 -11.45 -0.14 7.98
C HIS A 51 -10.21 -1.03 7.94
N TYR A 52 -10.32 -2.29 8.36
CA TYR A 52 -9.26 -3.29 8.26
C TYR A 52 -8.71 -3.36 6.83
N ALA A 53 -9.60 -3.46 5.83
CA ALA A 53 -9.18 -3.61 4.44
C ALA A 53 -8.46 -2.37 3.88
N LYS A 54 -8.82 -1.17 4.35
CA LYS A 54 -8.10 0.06 4.03
C LYS A 54 -6.70 0.06 4.63
N CYS A 55 -6.58 -0.29 5.91
CA CYS A 55 -5.30 -0.33 6.61
C CYS A 55 -4.35 -1.36 5.99
N ILE A 56 -4.80 -2.61 5.85
CA ILE A 56 -3.97 -3.68 5.28
C ILE A 56 -3.61 -3.40 3.82
N GLY A 57 -4.51 -2.76 3.05
CA GLY A 57 -4.24 -2.36 1.68
C GLY A 57 -3.13 -1.32 1.56
N LEU A 58 -3.07 -0.37 2.50
CA LEU A 58 -2.00 0.61 2.57
C LEU A 58 -0.70 -0.01 3.09
N ALA A 59 -0.77 -0.76 4.19
CA ALA A 59 0.37 -1.45 4.79
C ALA A 59 1.06 -2.40 3.79
N PHE A 60 0.28 -3.12 2.97
CA PHE A 60 0.82 -3.98 1.92
C PHE A 60 1.76 -3.23 0.98
N GLN A 61 1.37 -2.02 0.58
CA GLN A 61 2.18 -1.22 -0.33
C GLN A 61 3.38 -0.59 0.35
N VAL A 62 3.26 -0.14 1.60
CA VAL A 62 4.42 0.33 2.40
C VAL A 62 5.46 -0.79 2.54
N VAL A 63 5.02 -2.02 2.78
CA VAL A 63 5.90 -3.19 2.86
C VAL A 63 6.50 -3.54 1.50
N ASP A 64 5.75 -3.49 0.40
CA ASP A 64 6.28 -3.71 -0.95
C ASP A 64 7.39 -2.70 -1.30
N ASP A 65 7.20 -1.42 -0.96
CA ASP A 65 8.21 -0.37 -1.15
C ASP A 65 9.48 -0.64 -0.31
N ILE A 66 9.32 -1.06 0.96
CA ILE A 66 10.43 -1.46 1.85
C ILE A 66 11.19 -2.65 1.25
N LEU A 67 10.46 -3.63 0.73
CA LEU A 67 11.03 -4.82 0.13
C LEU A 67 11.75 -4.49 -1.18
N ASP A 68 11.23 -3.58 -2.01
CA ASP A 68 11.90 -3.17 -3.25
C ASP A 68 13.32 -2.64 -2.98
N ILE A 69 13.54 -1.98 -1.84
CA ILE A 69 14.85 -1.43 -1.45
C ILE A 69 15.71 -2.44 -0.68
N ALA A 70 15.14 -3.11 0.32
CA ALA A 70 15.91 -3.93 1.26
C ALA A 70 15.99 -5.41 0.90
N GLY A 71 15.14 -5.88 -0.02
CA GLY A 71 14.99 -7.29 -0.32
C GLY A 71 16.00 -7.82 -1.32
N ASP A 72 16.40 -9.09 -1.12
CA ASP A 72 17.15 -9.84 -2.10
C ASP A 72 16.24 -10.23 -3.28
N SER A 73 16.68 -9.97 -4.50
CA SER A 73 15.96 -10.25 -5.73
C SER A 73 15.57 -11.74 -5.86
N GLN A 74 16.37 -12.67 -5.29
CA GLN A 74 16.00 -14.10 -5.26
C GLN A 74 14.77 -14.38 -4.40
N THR A 75 14.61 -13.67 -3.28
CA THR A 75 13.49 -13.89 -2.35
C THR A 75 12.20 -13.22 -2.86
N LEU A 76 12.33 -12.09 -3.55
CA LEU A 76 11.19 -11.34 -4.08
C LEU A 76 10.65 -11.86 -5.41
N GLY A 77 11.44 -12.67 -6.13
CA GLY A 77 11.10 -13.13 -7.49
C GLY A 77 11.03 -12.00 -8.53
N LYS A 78 11.48 -10.79 -8.17
CA LYS A 78 11.59 -9.59 -9.01
C LYS A 78 12.92 -8.88 -8.72
N THR A 79 13.40 -8.10 -9.69
CA THR A 79 14.59 -7.23 -9.51
C THR A 79 14.29 -6.16 -8.47
N SER A 80 15.06 -6.13 -7.38
CA SER A 80 15.03 -5.08 -6.37
C SER A 80 15.64 -3.77 -6.89
N GLY A 81 15.27 -2.64 -6.29
CA GLY A 81 15.73 -1.29 -6.67
C GLY A 81 15.09 -0.76 -7.95
N LYS A 82 14.01 -1.40 -8.43
CA LYS A 82 13.36 -1.00 -9.69
C LYS A 82 12.66 0.34 -9.55
N ASP A 83 12.10 0.64 -8.38
CA ASP A 83 11.39 1.90 -8.19
C ASP A 83 12.36 3.09 -8.14
N GLN A 84 13.52 2.92 -7.50
CA GLN A 84 14.60 3.91 -7.53
C GLN A 84 15.14 4.11 -8.96
N ALA A 85 15.32 3.03 -9.73
CA ALA A 85 15.78 3.13 -11.12
C ALA A 85 14.78 3.83 -12.06
N ASN A 86 13.51 3.96 -11.67
CA ASN A 86 12.47 4.60 -12.47
C ASN A 86 12.00 5.94 -11.87
N ASP A 87 12.75 6.53 -10.93
CA ASP A 87 12.38 7.75 -10.21
C ASP A 87 10.93 7.74 -9.70
N LYS A 88 10.51 6.57 -9.16
CA LYS A 88 9.20 6.42 -8.57
C LYS A 88 9.23 6.88 -7.11
N PRO A 89 8.25 7.67 -6.68
CA PRO A 89 8.12 8.03 -5.27
C PRO A 89 7.67 6.80 -4.47
N THR A 90 8.36 6.54 -3.36
CA THR A 90 8.09 5.42 -2.44
C THR A 90 8.11 5.90 -0.99
N TYR A 91 7.51 5.13 -0.08
CA TYR A 91 7.51 5.48 1.34
C TYR A 91 8.91 5.67 1.93
N PRO A 92 9.88 4.76 1.71
CA PRO A 92 11.22 4.96 2.25
C PRO A 92 11.95 6.17 1.65
N ALA A 93 11.65 6.56 0.40
CA ALA A 93 12.24 7.74 -0.20
C ALA A 93 11.73 9.04 0.45
N LEU A 94 10.47 9.08 0.89
CA LEU A 94 9.85 10.26 1.52
C LEU A 94 10.06 10.31 3.04
N LEU A 95 9.96 9.18 3.73
CA LEU A 95 9.96 9.12 5.20
C LEU A 95 11.24 8.52 5.79
N GLY A 96 12.03 7.83 4.99
CA GLY A 96 13.11 6.96 5.46
C GLY A 96 12.62 5.57 5.84
N MET A 97 13.56 4.62 5.88
CA MET A 97 13.27 3.19 6.10
C MET A 97 12.63 2.90 7.46
N GLU A 98 13.12 3.51 8.53
CA GLU A 98 12.63 3.27 9.89
C GLU A 98 11.19 3.76 10.06
N ALA A 99 10.91 5.02 9.69
CA ALA A 99 9.56 5.58 9.76
C ALA A 99 8.56 4.84 8.84
N SER A 100 9.03 4.27 7.73
CA SER A 100 8.18 3.43 6.87
C SER A 100 7.82 2.10 7.53
N ARG A 101 8.75 1.46 8.24
CA ARG A 101 8.46 0.23 9.02
C ARG A 101 7.48 0.50 10.15
N ASP A 102 7.73 1.55 10.91
CA ASP A 102 6.85 2.05 11.96
C ASP A 102 5.43 2.30 11.44
N MET A 103 5.30 2.90 10.25
CA MET A 103 4.01 3.15 9.63
C MET A 103 3.30 1.85 9.27
N ALA A 104 4.01 0.88 8.69
CA ALA A 104 3.44 -0.43 8.35
C ALA A 104 2.95 -1.20 9.59
N GLU A 105 3.64 -1.07 10.74
CA GLU A 105 3.26 -1.72 11.99
C GLU A 105 2.05 -1.05 12.69
N ARG A 106 1.82 0.24 12.46
CA ARG A 106 0.70 0.99 13.06
C ARG A 106 -0.63 0.84 12.33
N LEU A 107 -0.59 0.48 11.04
CA LEU A 107 -1.76 0.31 10.17
C LEU A 107 -2.47 -1.02 10.44
#